data_AF-A0A6D2IC86-F1
#
_entry.id   AF-A0A6D2IC86-F1
#
_cell.length_a   1.000
_cell.length_b   1.000
_cell.length_c   1.000
_cell.angle_alpha   90.00
_cell.angle_beta   90.00
_cell.angle_gamma   90.00
#
_symmetry.space_group_name_H-M   'P 1'
#
loop_
_entity.id
_entity.type
_entity.pdbx_description
1 polymer ?
#
loop_
_entity_poly.entity_id
_entity_poly.type
_entity_poly.pdbx_seq_one_letter_code
_entity_poly.pdbx_strand_id
1 'polypeptide(L)'
;MLSCVPTKDVVATSLLSKRWRSLLSNKAPVLDYLHLYLGGECPIVDIGLWIEIAVTRHVRELEISIPTSKEGRSVGLPSSVYTSETLESLTLSNCVLLDVPVNVCLPSLKSLSLELVDYIDNASLPHLLSGCPNLEVLFLQRYDGEATTSSTVVVPSLQRLTIWDTSSATCGRFVIDVPFFEVP
;
A
#
# COMPACT_ATOMS: atom_id res chain seq x y z
N MET A 1 -16.73 0.76 -54.91
CA MET A 1 -16.77 -0.64 -54.42
C MET A 1 -16.38 -0.64 -52.95
N LEU A 2 -17.34 -1.01 -52.10
CA LEU A 2 -17.29 -1.59 -50.74
C LEU A 2 -16.33 -0.99 -49.67
N SER A 3 -16.66 -0.76 -48.41
CA SER A 3 -17.86 -0.58 -47.57
C SER A 3 -17.35 -0.47 -46.11
N CYS A 4 -18.09 0.20 -45.24
CA CYS A 4 -17.81 0.44 -43.83
C CYS A 4 -17.45 -0.79 -42.97
N VAL A 5 -16.59 -0.58 -41.95
CA VAL A 5 -16.58 -1.34 -40.70
C VAL A 5 -16.57 -0.33 -39.54
N PRO A 6 -17.44 -0.45 -38.51
CA PRO A 6 -17.48 0.47 -37.38
C PRO A 6 -16.49 0.03 -36.29
N THR A 7 -15.43 0.80 -36.06
CA THR A 7 -14.56 0.63 -34.89
C THR A 7 -15.20 1.28 -33.67
N LYS A 8 -16.23 0.60 -33.13
CA LYS A 8 -16.42 0.58 -31.68
C LYS A 8 -15.27 -0.27 -31.13
N ASP A 9 -14.25 0.42 -30.65
CA ASP A 9 -13.21 -0.01 -29.69
C ASP A 9 -12.07 1.03 -29.79
N VAL A 10 -12.42 2.27 -29.48
CA VAL A 10 -11.46 3.35 -29.27
C VAL A 10 -11.23 3.39 -27.76
N VAL A 11 -9.94 3.39 -27.37
CA VAL A 11 -9.39 3.53 -26.00
C VAL A 11 -9.21 2.23 -25.20
N ALA A 12 -8.18 1.43 -25.50
CA ALA A 12 -7.52 0.58 -24.50
C ALA A 12 -6.10 0.09 -24.85
N THR A 13 -5.40 0.67 -25.84
CA THR A 13 -4.18 0.02 -26.38
C THR A 13 -2.91 0.86 -26.40
N SER A 14 -2.90 2.08 -25.84
CA SER A 14 -1.72 2.96 -25.93
C SER A 14 -0.80 3.01 -24.69
N LEU A 15 -1.16 2.43 -23.54
CA LEU A 15 -0.39 2.67 -22.30
C LEU A 15 0.12 1.44 -21.56
N LEU A 16 -0.05 0.22 -22.08
CA LEU A 16 0.62 -0.95 -21.51
C LEU A 16 2.07 -1.03 -22.03
N SER A 17 3.03 -0.35 -21.38
CA SER A 17 4.47 -0.57 -21.60
C SER A 17 4.82 -2.05 -21.60
N LYS A 18 5.99 -2.34 -22.15
CA LYS A 18 6.54 -3.70 -22.25
C LYS A 18 6.56 -4.45 -20.92
N ARG A 19 6.64 -3.75 -19.78
CA ARG A 19 6.59 -4.35 -18.43
C ARG A 19 5.21 -4.92 -18.07
N TRP A 20 4.14 -4.42 -18.68
CA TRP A 20 2.76 -4.72 -18.27
C TRP A 20 2.12 -5.81 -19.13
N ARG A 21 2.67 -6.01 -20.34
CA ARG A 21 2.42 -7.25 -21.09
C ARG A 21 2.93 -8.48 -20.35
N SER A 22 4.03 -8.40 -19.59
CA SER A 22 4.55 -9.59 -18.89
C SER A 22 3.66 -10.01 -17.72
N LEU A 23 3.11 -9.08 -16.94
CA LEU A 23 2.16 -9.38 -15.86
C LEU A 23 0.88 -10.04 -16.37
N LEU A 24 0.26 -9.47 -17.41
CA LEU A 24 -0.96 -10.02 -18.01
C LEU A 24 -0.69 -11.31 -18.81
N SER A 25 0.51 -11.47 -19.39
CA SER A 25 0.90 -12.70 -20.12
C SER A 25 1.44 -13.80 -19.21
N ASN A 26 1.76 -13.49 -17.96
CA ASN A 26 2.23 -14.47 -17.01
C ASN A 26 1.05 -15.39 -16.66
N LYS A 27 1.18 -16.68 -16.97
CA LYS A 27 0.19 -17.73 -16.65
C LYS A 27 0.44 -18.37 -15.28
N ALA A 28 1.43 -17.90 -14.53
CA ALA A 28 1.72 -18.42 -13.21
C ALA A 28 0.51 -18.21 -12.27
N PRO A 29 0.08 -19.24 -11.55
CA PRO A 29 -1.03 -19.16 -10.61
C PRO A 29 -0.70 -18.33 -9.36
N VAL A 30 0.60 -18.13 -9.08
CA VAL A 30 1.10 -17.36 -7.95
C VAL A 30 2.04 -16.27 -8.46
N LEU A 31 1.95 -15.08 -7.89
CA LEU A 31 2.86 -13.97 -8.11
C LEU A 31 3.70 -13.78 -6.83
N ASP A 32 5.02 -13.87 -6.87
CA ASP A 32 5.81 -13.71 -5.63
C ASP A 32 5.86 -12.25 -5.17
N TYR A 33 6.10 -11.32 -6.10
CA TYR A 33 6.19 -9.89 -5.80
C TYR A 33 5.57 -9.02 -6.90
N LEU A 34 5.06 -7.85 -6.50
CA LEU A 34 4.67 -6.76 -7.39
C LEU A 34 5.23 -5.44 -6.86
N HIS A 35 6.09 -4.79 -7.65
CA HIS A 35 6.62 -3.47 -7.34
C HIS A 35 6.13 -2.45 -8.38
N LEU A 36 5.42 -1.44 -7.91
CA LEU A 36 4.83 -0.38 -8.72
C LEU A 36 5.50 0.95 -8.37
N TYR A 37 6.38 1.41 -9.26
CA TYR A 37 6.96 2.75 -9.22
C TYR A 37 6.28 3.60 -10.29
N LEU A 38 5.37 4.45 -9.85
CA LEU A 38 4.46 5.15 -10.76
C LEU A 38 4.85 6.62 -10.85
N GLY A 39 5.29 7.04 -12.02
CA GLY A 39 5.48 8.46 -12.33
C GLY A 39 4.14 9.17 -12.54
N GLY A 40 4.12 10.51 -12.51
CA GLY A 40 2.90 11.32 -12.58
C GLY A 40 2.05 11.17 -13.85
N GLU A 41 2.39 10.30 -14.80
CA GLU A 41 1.61 10.06 -16.02
C GLU A 41 0.69 8.83 -15.97
N CYS A 42 0.66 8.08 -14.86
CA CYS A 42 -0.16 6.88 -14.76
C CYS A 42 -1.66 7.21 -14.48
N PRO A 43 -2.60 6.70 -15.29
CA PRO A 43 -4.02 6.78 -14.97
C PRO A 43 -4.34 6.00 -13.68
N ILE A 44 -5.08 6.61 -12.76
CA ILE A 44 -5.48 6.02 -11.46
C ILE A 44 -6.20 4.67 -11.64
N VAL A 45 -7.01 4.56 -12.71
CA VAL A 45 -7.83 3.38 -13.02
C VAL A 45 -7.00 2.12 -13.25
N ASP A 46 -5.75 2.25 -13.73
CA ASP A 46 -4.89 1.09 -13.99
C ASP A 46 -4.32 0.51 -12.70
N ILE A 47 -4.04 1.34 -11.69
CA ILE A 47 -3.31 0.93 -10.48
C ILE A 47 -4.14 -0.05 -9.64
N GLY A 48 -5.41 0.31 -9.37
CA GLY A 48 -6.31 -0.52 -8.57
C GLY A 48 -6.52 -1.91 -9.19
N LEU A 49 -6.72 -1.98 -10.50
CA LEU A 49 -6.89 -3.24 -11.23
C LEU A 49 -5.66 -4.15 -11.09
N TRP A 50 -4.45 -3.57 -11.10
CA TRP A 50 -3.23 -4.37 -11.08
C TRP A 50 -2.92 -4.91 -9.69
N ILE A 51 -3.20 -4.10 -8.67
CA ILE A 51 -3.15 -4.56 -7.28
C ILE A 51 -4.15 -5.70 -7.09
N GLU A 52 -5.36 -5.56 -7.62
CA GLU A 52 -6.38 -6.60 -7.53
C GLU A 52 -5.96 -7.89 -8.24
N ILE A 53 -5.36 -7.79 -9.43
CA ILE A 53 -4.76 -8.94 -10.13
C ILE A 53 -3.65 -9.58 -9.29
N ALA A 54 -2.77 -8.79 -8.65
CA ALA A 54 -1.71 -9.34 -7.81
C ALA A 54 -2.25 -10.07 -6.58
N VAL A 55 -3.23 -9.47 -5.89
CA VAL A 55 -3.89 -10.09 -4.73
C VAL A 55 -4.62 -11.38 -5.12
N THR A 56 -5.35 -11.38 -6.25
CA THR A 56 -6.01 -12.61 -6.77
C THR A 56 -5.01 -13.71 -7.17
N ARG A 57 -3.74 -13.34 -7.39
CA ARG A 57 -2.63 -14.27 -7.65
C ARG A 57 -1.76 -14.48 -6.43
N HIS A 58 -2.29 -14.27 -5.23
CA HIS A 58 -1.63 -14.61 -3.98
C HIS A 58 -0.27 -13.94 -3.80
N VAL A 59 -0.19 -12.65 -4.14
CA VAL A 59 1.03 -11.87 -3.97
C VAL A 59 1.56 -11.93 -2.53
N ARG A 60 2.88 -12.13 -2.39
CA ARG A 60 3.56 -12.17 -1.09
C ARG A 60 4.23 -10.84 -0.76
N GLU A 61 4.75 -10.14 -1.76
CA GLU A 61 5.39 -8.84 -1.58
C GLU A 61 4.76 -7.78 -2.49
N LEU A 62 4.25 -6.70 -1.89
CA LEU A 62 3.65 -5.58 -2.60
C LEU A 62 4.34 -4.28 -2.23
N GLU A 63 4.94 -3.61 -3.21
CA GLU A 63 5.52 -2.28 -3.06
C GLU A 63 4.84 -1.30 -4.01
N ILE A 64 4.38 -0.17 -3.47
CA ILE A 64 3.73 0.88 -4.23
C ILE A 64 4.34 2.21 -3.83
N SER A 65 4.98 2.88 -4.80
CA SER A 65 5.59 4.19 -4.60
C SER A 65 5.12 5.16 -5.68
N ILE A 66 4.48 6.25 -5.24
CA ILE A 66 3.89 7.26 -6.11
C ILE A 66 4.47 8.63 -5.76
N PRO A 67 5.69 8.97 -6.24
CA PRO A 67 6.43 10.16 -5.81
C PRO A 67 5.76 11.49 -6.14
N THR A 68 4.88 11.55 -7.14
CA THR A 68 4.17 12.79 -7.51
C THR A 68 2.78 12.48 -8.05
N SER A 69 1.77 13.20 -7.56
CA SER A 69 0.42 13.19 -8.14
C SER A 69 0.19 14.49 -8.92
N LYS A 70 -0.37 14.39 -10.13
CA LYS A 70 -0.66 15.57 -10.99
C LYS A 70 -1.71 16.51 -10.38
N GLU A 71 -2.51 16.02 -9.44
CA GLU A 71 -3.69 16.72 -8.91
C GLU A 71 -3.65 16.94 -7.39
N GLY A 72 -2.53 16.63 -6.73
CA GLY A 72 -2.46 16.64 -5.26
C GLY A 72 -3.40 15.61 -4.62
N ARG A 73 -3.78 14.57 -5.36
CA ARG A 73 -4.66 13.49 -4.88
C ARG A 73 -3.85 12.25 -4.62
N SER A 74 -4.15 11.62 -3.49
CA SER A 74 -3.57 10.34 -3.12
C SER A 74 -4.47 9.19 -3.58
N VAL A 75 -3.85 8.06 -3.88
CA VAL A 75 -4.50 6.89 -4.46
C VAL A 75 -4.89 5.95 -3.33
N GLY A 76 -6.18 5.65 -3.23
CA GLY A 76 -6.68 4.62 -2.33
C GLY A 76 -6.33 3.22 -2.84
N LEU A 77 -6.08 2.30 -1.91
CA LEU A 77 -5.86 0.89 -2.23
C LEU A 77 -7.19 0.14 -2.29
N PRO A 78 -7.32 -0.88 -3.15
CA PRO A 78 -8.50 -1.73 -3.12
C PRO A 78 -8.58 -2.49 -1.79
N SER A 79 -9.80 -2.72 -1.29
CA SER A 79 -10.06 -3.36 0.00
C SER A 79 -9.45 -4.77 0.10
N SER A 80 -9.28 -5.45 -1.03
CA SER A 80 -8.69 -6.79 -1.14
C SER A 80 -7.25 -6.87 -0.62
N VAL A 81 -6.49 -5.77 -0.65
CA VAL A 81 -5.14 -5.72 -0.06
C VAL A 81 -5.22 -5.99 1.44
N TYR A 82 -6.16 -5.35 2.13
CA TYR A 82 -6.31 -5.41 3.59
C TYR A 82 -6.87 -6.73 4.12
N THR A 83 -7.29 -7.63 3.23
CA THR A 83 -7.81 -8.96 3.55
C THR A 83 -6.95 -10.08 2.94
N SER A 84 -5.74 -9.76 2.46
CA SER A 84 -4.88 -10.74 1.81
C SER A 84 -4.28 -11.72 2.81
N GLU A 85 -4.53 -13.01 2.62
CA GLU A 85 -3.98 -14.08 3.46
C GLU A 85 -2.53 -14.43 3.11
N THR A 86 -2.02 -13.99 1.97
CA THR A 86 -0.69 -14.39 1.46
C THR A 86 0.34 -13.29 1.51
N LEU A 87 -0.08 -12.05 1.75
CA LEU A 87 0.79 -10.89 1.76
C LEU A 87 1.69 -10.93 3.01
N GLU A 88 3.00 -11.02 2.78
CA GLU A 88 4.04 -11.09 3.81
C GLU A 88 4.75 -9.75 4.01
N SER A 89 4.86 -8.95 2.95
CA SER A 89 5.51 -7.63 2.97
C SER A 89 4.69 -6.60 2.21
N LEU A 90 4.41 -5.46 2.85
CA LEU A 90 3.70 -4.34 2.27
C LEU A 90 4.49 -3.05 2.47
N THR A 91 4.85 -2.40 1.36
CA THR A 91 5.52 -1.10 1.35
C THR A 91 4.68 -0.11 0.58
N LEU A 92 4.30 0.99 1.22
CA LEU A 92 3.50 2.07 0.65
C LEU A 92 4.24 3.38 0.82
N SER A 93 4.39 4.15 -0.26
CA SER A 93 5.14 5.40 -0.21
C SER A 93 4.46 6.55 -0.97
N ASN A 94 4.54 7.76 -0.39
CA ASN A 94 4.11 9.04 -0.95
C ASN A 94 2.59 9.13 -1.19
N CYS A 95 2.12 9.43 -2.42
CA CYS A 95 0.71 9.71 -2.74
C CYS A 95 -0.23 8.48 -2.68
N VAL A 96 -0.14 7.70 -1.60
CA VAL A 96 -1.03 6.59 -1.25
C VAL A 96 -1.87 7.02 -0.07
N LEU A 97 -3.19 6.89 -0.19
CA LEU A 97 -4.13 7.17 0.88
C LEU A 97 -4.44 5.87 1.64
N LEU A 98 -4.18 5.86 2.93
CA LEU A 98 -4.51 4.77 3.83
C LEU A 98 -5.97 4.91 4.30
N ASP A 99 -6.90 4.55 3.43
CA ASP A 99 -8.33 4.41 3.73
C ASP A 99 -8.65 2.96 4.09
N VAL A 100 -8.58 2.65 5.38
CA VAL A 100 -8.62 1.27 5.87
C VAL A 100 -10.07 0.80 6.05
N PRO A 101 -10.50 -0.28 5.38
CA PRO A 101 -11.87 -0.78 5.52
C PRO A 101 -12.13 -1.33 6.93
N VAL A 102 -13.41 -1.44 7.31
CA VAL A 102 -13.83 -1.96 8.63
C VAL A 102 -13.26 -3.35 8.92
N ASN A 103 -13.15 -4.21 7.90
CA ASN A 103 -12.59 -5.55 8.03
C ASN A 103 -11.15 -5.55 7.52
N VAL A 104 -10.20 -5.73 8.44
CA VAL A 104 -8.77 -5.90 8.14
C VAL A 104 -8.32 -7.24 8.69
N CYS A 105 -7.70 -8.06 7.85
CA CYS A 105 -7.12 -9.33 8.25
C CYS A 105 -5.94 -9.65 7.33
N LEU A 106 -4.74 -9.49 7.86
CA LEU A 106 -3.45 -9.67 7.18
C LEU A 106 -2.62 -10.71 7.95
N PRO A 107 -3.07 -11.98 7.98
CA PRO A 107 -2.51 -12.98 8.87
C PRO A 107 -1.07 -13.35 8.53
N SER A 108 -0.64 -13.19 7.29
CA SER A 108 0.73 -13.52 6.86
C SER A 108 1.69 -12.33 6.89
N LEU A 109 1.20 -11.12 7.17
CA LEU A 109 2.00 -9.90 7.06
C LEU A 109 3.03 -9.83 8.18
N LYS A 110 4.31 -9.82 7.79
CA LYS A 110 5.47 -9.74 8.69
C LYS A 110 6.16 -8.39 8.63
N SER A 111 6.13 -7.73 7.48
CA SER A 111 6.77 -6.44 7.27
C SER A 111 5.78 -5.41 6.73
N LEU A 112 5.70 -4.26 7.39
CA LEU A 112 4.90 -3.11 6.96
C LEU A 112 5.79 -1.86 6.95
N SER A 113 5.90 -1.23 5.77
CA SER A 113 6.56 0.06 5.60
C SER A 113 5.57 1.09 5.09
N LEU A 114 5.38 2.18 5.83
CA LEU A 114 4.53 3.31 5.47
C LEU A 114 5.40 4.56 5.41
N GLU A 115 5.65 5.06 4.20
CA GLU A 115 6.63 6.12 3.96
C GLU A 115 5.97 7.36 3.38
N LEU A 116 5.78 8.40 4.18
CA LEU A 116 5.16 9.65 3.73
C LEU A 116 3.79 9.41 3.09
N VAL A 117 3.00 8.48 3.63
CA VAL A 117 1.63 8.19 3.18
C VAL A 117 0.63 9.15 3.83
N ASP A 118 -0.51 9.33 3.19
CA ASP A 118 -1.63 10.09 3.75
C ASP A 118 -2.57 9.17 4.53
N TYR A 119 -3.08 9.65 5.67
CA TYR A 119 -4.07 8.93 6.48
C TYR A 119 -5.43 9.62 6.36
N ILE A 120 -6.53 8.85 6.25
CA ILE A 120 -7.87 9.45 6.26
C ILE A 120 -8.20 10.02 7.65
N ASP A 121 -7.70 9.37 8.71
CA ASP A 121 -7.81 9.81 10.09
C ASP A 121 -6.72 9.22 10.99
N ASN A 122 -6.70 9.65 12.25
CA ASN A 122 -5.77 9.14 13.27
C ASN A 122 -6.00 7.67 13.66
N ALA A 123 -7.16 7.10 13.30
CA ALA A 123 -7.53 5.72 13.62
C ALA A 123 -7.08 4.72 12.55
N SER A 124 -6.74 5.19 11.36
CA SER A 124 -6.37 4.40 10.19
C SER A 124 -5.18 3.47 10.47
N LEU A 125 -4.09 4.00 11.03
CA LEU A 125 -2.91 3.21 11.38
C LEU A 125 -3.21 2.20 12.51
N PRO A 126 -3.79 2.59 13.66
CA PRO A 126 -4.24 1.65 14.68
C PRO A 126 -5.12 0.52 14.16
N HIS A 127 -6.09 0.85 13.31
CA HIS A 127 -7.03 -0.10 12.75
C HIS A 127 -6.32 -1.08 11.81
N LEU A 128 -5.41 -0.60 10.96
CA LEU A 128 -4.57 -1.47 10.12
C LEU A 128 -3.75 -2.46 10.97
N LEU A 129 -3.04 -1.94 11.97
CA LEU A 129 -2.15 -2.74 12.82
C LEU A 129 -2.92 -3.80 13.63
N SER A 130 -4.17 -3.50 14.02
CA SER A 130 -5.03 -4.47 14.72
C SER A 130 -5.36 -5.73 13.88
N GLY A 131 -5.30 -5.60 12.55
CA GLY A 131 -5.53 -6.70 11.61
C GLY A 131 -4.27 -7.49 11.24
N CYS A 132 -3.10 -7.15 11.79
CA CYS A 132 -1.80 -7.75 11.43
C CYS A 132 -1.22 -8.57 12.61
N PRO A 133 -1.74 -9.78 12.89
CA PRO A 133 -1.40 -10.53 14.11
C PRO A 133 0.05 -11.06 14.17
N ASN A 134 0.74 -11.14 13.02
CA ASN A 134 2.09 -11.69 12.91
C ASN A 134 3.11 -10.63 12.43
N LEU A 135 2.79 -9.35 12.57
CA LEU A 135 3.68 -8.27 12.15
C LEU A 135 4.96 -8.23 12.99
N GLU A 136 6.11 -8.41 12.36
CA GLU A 136 7.43 -8.45 13.00
C GLU A 136 8.18 -7.12 12.85
N VAL A 137 8.05 -6.47 11.69
CA VAL A 137 8.76 -5.24 11.32
C VAL A 137 7.78 -4.16 10.92
N LEU A 138 7.87 -3.00 11.59
CA LEU A 138 7.10 -1.81 11.27
C LEU A 138 8.05 -0.63 11.03
N PHE A 139 7.95 -0.05 9.84
CA PHE A 139 8.63 1.18 9.48
C PHE A 139 7.60 2.28 9.20
N LEU A 140 7.78 3.43 9.83
CA LEU A 140 6.91 4.60 9.66
C LEU A 140 7.79 5.81 9.34
N GLN A 141 7.52 6.47 8.21
CA GLN A 141 8.06 7.79 7.92
C GLN A 141 6.90 8.77 7.70
N ARG A 142 6.92 9.93 8.37
CA ARG A 142 5.76 10.84 8.45
C ARG A 142 6.07 12.26 7.99
N TYR A 143 5.04 12.94 7.47
CA TYR A 143 5.04 14.39 7.24
C TYR A 143 4.91 15.18 8.55
N ASP A 144 5.47 16.39 8.59
CA ASP A 144 5.38 17.31 9.73
C ASP A 144 3.95 17.89 9.88
N GLY A 145 3.50 18.12 11.12
CA GLY A 145 2.26 18.85 11.43
C GLY A 145 1.00 18.02 11.71
N GLU A 146 1.03 16.69 11.61
CA GLU A 146 -0.08 15.87 12.07
C GLU A 146 -0.05 15.74 13.61
N ALA A 147 -0.91 16.51 14.26
CA ALA A 147 -1.26 16.33 15.67
C ALA A 147 -2.02 15.00 15.84
N THR A 148 -1.30 13.88 15.80
CA THR A 148 -1.88 12.58 16.13
C THR A 148 -2.11 12.51 17.63
N THR A 149 -3.37 12.37 18.00
CA THR A 149 -3.80 11.95 19.33
C THR A 149 -3.18 10.59 19.63
N SER A 150 -2.55 10.47 20.80
CA SER A 150 -1.88 9.25 21.26
C SER A 150 -2.83 8.06 21.17
N SER A 151 -2.63 7.22 20.16
CA SER A 151 -3.36 5.96 20.01
C SER A 151 -2.41 4.85 20.41
N THR A 152 -2.76 4.13 21.47
CA THR A 152 -2.00 2.97 21.91
C THR A 152 -2.45 1.76 21.12
N VAL A 153 -1.52 1.15 20.41
CA VAL A 153 -1.76 -0.11 19.68
C VAL A 153 -0.79 -1.12 20.22
N VAL A 154 -1.32 -2.27 20.63
CA VAL A 154 -0.51 -3.40 21.08
C VAL A 154 -0.28 -4.30 19.87
N VAL A 155 0.97 -4.41 19.45
CA VAL A 155 1.38 -5.33 18.37
C VAL A 155 2.33 -6.35 18.99
N PRO A 156 1.82 -7.45 19.57
CA PRO A 156 2.62 -8.36 20.39
C PRO A 156 3.67 -9.13 19.57
N SER A 157 3.46 -9.29 18.27
CA SER A 157 4.41 -9.93 17.36
C SER A 157 5.59 -9.03 16.96
N LEU A 158 5.53 -7.73 17.25
CA LEU A 158 6.45 -6.74 16.72
C LEU A 158 7.83 -6.88 17.37
N GLN A 159 8.85 -7.10 16.54
CA GLN A 159 10.25 -7.24 16.93
C GLN A 159 11.04 -5.97 16.63
N ARG A 160 10.70 -5.25 15.56
CA ARG A 160 11.41 -4.04 15.11
C ARG A 160 10.43 -2.93 14.78
N LEU A 161 10.67 -1.78 15.40
CA LEU A 161 9.98 -0.53 15.11
C LEU A 161 10.99 0.54 14.71
N THR A 162 10.78 1.16 13.56
CA THR A 162 11.54 2.32 13.10
C THR A 162 10.57 3.46 12.79
N ILE A 163 10.81 4.63 13.37
CA ILE A 163 10.01 5.84 13.13
C ILE A 163 10.95 6.96 12.69
N TRP A 164 10.67 7.57 11.54
CA TRP A 164 11.39 8.73 11.01
C TRP A 164 10.44 9.90 10.80
N ASP A 165 10.69 10.99 11.52
CA ASP A 165 9.96 12.25 11.35
C ASP A 165 10.81 13.22 10.52
N THR A 166 10.27 13.73 9.41
CA THR A 166 10.90 14.82 8.67
C THR A 166 10.65 16.13 9.44
N SER A 167 11.66 16.69 10.10
CA SER A 167 11.49 17.72 11.13
C SER A 167 11.31 19.15 10.60
N SER A 168 10.34 19.90 11.17
CA SER A 168 10.57 21.13 11.95
C SER A 168 9.37 21.52 12.85
N ALA A 169 9.42 21.07 14.11
CA ALA A 169 8.88 21.74 15.30
C ALA A 169 7.56 21.28 15.99
N THR A 170 6.77 20.32 15.50
CA THR A 170 5.69 19.73 16.34
C THR A 170 5.40 18.27 16.00
N CYS A 171 5.92 17.33 16.79
CA CYS A 171 5.77 15.89 16.58
C CYS A 171 4.54 15.33 17.34
N GLY A 172 3.59 14.75 16.63
CA GLY A 172 2.52 13.91 17.19
C GLY A 172 3.08 12.55 17.61
N ARG A 173 2.83 12.12 18.86
CA ARG A 173 3.42 10.92 19.46
C ARG A 173 2.52 9.70 19.28
N PHE A 174 2.95 8.73 18.47
CA PHE A 174 2.41 7.37 18.53
C PHE A 174 3.08 6.60 19.68
N VAL A 175 2.27 5.95 20.51
CA VAL A 175 2.76 5.04 21.54
C VAL A 175 2.41 3.64 21.07
N ILE A 176 3.37 2.96 20.46
CA ILE A 176 3.21 1.55 20.12
C ILE A 176 3.72 0.78 21.33
N ASP A 177 2.84 0.02 21.96
CA ASP A 177 3.23 -0.85 23.06
C ASP A 177 3.78 -2.15 22.47
N VAL A 178 5.08 -2.37 22.66
CA VAL A 178 5.84 -3.47 22.07
C VAL A 178 6.31 -4.38 23.21
N PRO A 179 5.48 -5.35 23.64
CA PRO A 179 5.74 -6.13 24.85
C PRO A 179 6.96 -7.07 24.74
N PHE A 180 7.52 -7.27 23.54
CA PHE A 180 8.68 -8.14 23.29
C PHE A 180 9.94 -7.38 22.81
N PHE A 181 10.00 -6.06 23.02
CA PHE A 181 11.17 -5.27 22.62
C PHE A 181 12.36 -5.54 23.57
N GLU A 182 13.27 -6.44 23.17
CA GLU A 182 14.57 -6.59 23.83
C GLU A 182 15.45 -5.38 23.46
N VAL A 183 15.80 -4.57 24.46
CA VAL A 183 16.76 -3.46 24.32
C VAL A 183 18.18 -4.04 24.45
N PRO A 184 19.11 -3.74 23.52
CA PRO A 184 20.51 -4.17 23.61
C PRO A 184 21.30 -3.47 24.73
#